data_AF-A0A085ME05-F1
#
_entry.id   AF-A0A085ME05-F1
#
_cell.length_a   1.000
_cell.length_b   1.000
_cell.length_c   1.000
_cell.angle_alpha   90.00
_cell.angle_beta   90.00
_cell.angle_gamma   90.00
#
_symmetry.space_group_name_H-M   'P 1'
#
loop_
_entity.id
_entity.type
_entity.pdbx_description
1 polymer ?
#
loop_
_entity_poly.entity_id
_entity_poly.type
_entity_poly.pdbx_seq_one_letter_code
_entity_poly.pdbx_strand_id
1 'polypeptide(L)'
;MQDCNLYISTNPTWQRSFFGASLQCIKGVWRDVKSSNGMLLSLIGYLCEFDPKPLYAELRYNPIEVNVEQSIIDQLMREHQAEPYKTCPINFGNMGLLLILLGKRVDQTSYTAWAQARVKCMLDMSSHESKGYYDLKKIMKIDWATNIDLIYRYSLTARANVLEFLLKSRNSYNWCWEIRGYICDFLHYARIKSIFLIQQYLINQWQRPILADPYLSTDMEHWAAAMQAWEKFPPSKRVYAGLIANDDVYHLLAGNQLQRLAYIAVQVGTAVFENPHLKNYKCKAPPDKEACDALVKKYFSPNVQLPEDTISPRFWRTIRASIFGPSQGGEWPSFAKMLLEDIAKAESLLKEEDQVAREQLAKRRFVANLMLQKERLNKRPVSSKLSDDQPSTTSSCIKEEPPEARERSTQREHEKSEEKVAMPTTKSSEPSEEESEAESESEGEAESESEAGSESESEAESQSENGSFKSIR
;
A
#
# COMPACT_ATOMS: atom_id res chain seq x y z
N MET A 1 -1.31 -7.44 27.86
CA MET A 1 -0.69 -6.36 27.05
C MET A 1 0.77 -6.33 27.38
N GLN A 2 1.64 -6.10 26.39
CA GLN A 2 3.09 -6.03 26.63
C GLN A 2 3.49 -4.59 26.98
N ASP A 3 4.42 -4.44 27.92
CA ASP A 3 4.98 -3.14 28.28
C ASP A 3 5.87 -2.59 27.15
N CYS A 4 5.79 -1.28 26.92
CA CYS A 4 6.51 -0.60 25.85
C CYS A 4 6.95 0.80 26.27
N ASN A 5 8.23 1.13 26.11
CA ASN A 5 8.77 2.41 26.57
C ASN A 5 8.30 3.57 25.68
N LEU A 6 7.67 4.58 26.27
CA LEU A 6 7.33 5.84 25.65
C LEU A 6 8.42 6.87 26.00
N TYR A 7 9.34 7.11 25.06
CA TYR A 7 10.44 8.05 25.25
C TYR A 7 9.95 9.48 25.06
N ILE A 8 9.93 10.24 26.16
CA ILE A 8 9.49 11.63 26.19
C ILE A 8 10.65 12.54 26.58
N SER A 9 10.66 13.76 26.06
CA SER A 9 11.59 14.78 26.51
C SER A 9 10.98 16.14 26.32
N THR A 10 11.12 17.02 27.30
CA THR A 10 10.80 18.44 27.18
C THR A 10 12.01 19.26 26.70
N ASN A 11 13.19 18.64 26.60
CA ASN A 11 14.43 19.29 26.20
C ASN A 11 14.72 19.06 24.70
N PRO A 12 14.70 20.10 23.85
CA PRO A 12 14.94 19.97 22.41
C PRO A 12 16.29 19.37 22.05
N THR A 13 17.32 19.60 22.88
CA THR A 13 18.66 19.02 22.68
C THR A 13 18.61 17.50 22.83
N TRP A 14 17.97 17.01 23.89
CA TRP A 14 17.83 15.57 24.12
C TRP A 14 16.94 14.90 23.08
N GLN A 15 15.88 15.57 22.62
CA GLN A 15 15.06 15.07 21.52
C GLN A 15 15.90 14.89 20.24
N ARG A 16 16.71 15.87 19.87
CA ARG A 16 17.59 15.79 18.68
C ARG A 16 18.65 14.69 18.84
N SER A 17 19.25 14.56 20.02
CA SER A 17 20.22 13.50 20.30
C SER A 17 19.58 12.11 20.26
N PHE A 18 18.39 11.95 20.84
CA PHE A 18 17.61 10.70 20.79
C PHE A 18 17.21 10.33 19.37
N PHE A 19 16.80 11.30 18.56
CA PHE A 19 16.52 11.09 17.14
C PHE A 19 17.75 10.54 16.39
N GLY A 20 18.90 11.19 16.57
CA GLY A 20 20.16 10.76 15.97
C GLY A 20 20.61 9.37 16.44
N ALA A 21 20.40 9.04 17.71
CA ALA A 21 20.70 7.73 18.28
C ALA A 21 19.74 6.64 17.79
N SER A 22 18.45 6.93 17.68
CA SER A 22 17.43 5.99 17.21
C SER A 22 17.71 5.54 15.77
N LEU A 23 18.13 6.47 14.90
CA LEU A 23 18.55 6.13 13.53
C LEU A 23 19.82 5.26 13.47
N GLN A 24 20.69 5.33 14.48
CA GLN A 24 21.85 4.44 14.60
C GLN A 24 21.42 3.06 15.08
N CYS A 25 20.53 2.99 16.08
CA CYS A 25 20.03 1.75 16.65
C CYS A 25 19.31 0.87 15.62
N ILE A 26 18.57 1.47 14.67
CA ILE A 26 17.87 0.74 13.58
C ILE A 26 18.81 -0.07 12.66
N LYS A 27 20.11 0.24 12.66
CA LYS A 27 21.15 -0.54 11.95
C LYS A 27 21.68 -1.70 12.78
N GLY A 28 21.58 -1.53 14.09
CA GLY A 28 22.10 -2.45 15.08
C GLY A 28 21.22 -3.68 15.23
N VAL A 29 21.23 -4.26 16.41
CA VAL A 29 20.48 -5.47 16.74
C VAL A 29 19.14 -5.06 17.35
N TRP A 30 18.04 -5.62 16.83
CA TRP A 30 16.74 -5.54 17.48
C TRP A 30 16.80 -6.31 18.80
N ARG A 31 16.24 -5.76 19.88
CA ARG A 31 16.37 -6.33 21.22
C ARG A 31 15.09 -6.95 21.73
N ASP A 32 14.11 -6.13 22.00
CA ASP A 32 12.86 -6.56 22.59
C ASP A 32 11.76 -5.54 22.29
N VAL A 33 10.51 -5.94 22.50
CA VAL A 33 9.36 -5.08 22.26
C VAL A 33 9.43 -3.82 23.13
N LYS A 34 9.82 -3.94 24.40
CA LYS A 34 9.77 -2.85 25.35
C LYS A 34 10.71 -1.71 24.94
N SER A 35 11.95 -2.03 24.57
CA SER A 35 12.98 -1.08 24.19
C SER A 35 12.87 -0.67 22.72
N SER A 36 12.89 -1.64 21.79
CA SER A 36 13.00 -1.40 20.35
C SER A 36 11.71 -0.87 19.75
N ASN A 37 10.53 -1.43 20.08
CA ASN A 37 9.27 -0.89 19.56
C ASN A 37 8.96 0.47 20.22
N GLY A 38 9.25 0.62 21.52
CA GLY A 38 9.12 1.90 22.20
C GLY A 38 9.92 3.01 21.53
N MET A 39 11.16 2.68 21.12
CA MET A 39 12.03 3.60 20.38
C MET A 39 11.46 3.92 19.00
N LEU A 40 10.96 2.92 18.24
CA LEU A 40 10.35 3.14 16.92
C LEU A 40 9.10 4.01 16.99
N LEU A 41 8.19 3.75 17.93
CA LEU A 41 6.96 4.51 18.09
C LEU A 41 7.26 5.96 18.48
N SER A 42 8.22 6.16 19.39
CA SER A 42 8.67 7.49 19.79
C SER A 42 9.39 8.21 18.65
N LEU A 43 10.19 7.49 17.84
CA LEU A 43 10.83 8.01 16.64
C LEU A 43 9.80 8.46 15.60
N ILE A 44 8.73 7.68 15.36
CA ILE A 44 7.65 8.04 14.45
C ILE A 44 6.91 9.28 14.96
N GLY A 45 6.58 9.34 16.26
CA GLY A 45 5.98 10.52 16.89
C GLY A 45 6.82 11.78 16.69
N TYR A 46 8.13 11.67 16.95
CA TYR A 46 9.07 12.77 16.73
C TYR A 46 9.18 13.17 15.25
N LEU A 47 9.33 12.20 14.34
CA LEU A 47 9.46 12.44 12.90
C LEU A 47 8.25 13.16 12.31
N CYS A 48 7.05 12.75 12.73
CA CYS A 48 5.81 13.27 12.19
C CYS A 48 5.20 14.38 13.06
N GLU A 49 5.93 14.84 14.08
CA GLU A 49 5.52 15.93 14.99
C GLU A 49 4.14 15.69 15.63
N PHE A 50 3.87 14.48 16.13
CA PHE A 50 2.61 14.15 16.81
C PHE A 50 2.84 13.33 18.09
N ASP A 51 1.83 13.32 18.98
CA ASP A 51 1.83 12.49 20.19
C ASP A 51 1.72 11.01 19.81
N PRO A 52 2.72 10.16 20.12
CA PRO A 52 2.69 8.76 19.74
C PRO A 52 1.77 7.91 20.64
N LYS A 53 1.19 8.42 21.73
CA LYS A 53 0.31 7.66 22.65
C LYS A 53 -0.81 6.87 21.95
N PRO A 54 -1.53 7.41 20.93
CA PRO A 54 -2.54 6.65 20.20
C PRO A 54 -1.99 5.38 19.53
N LEU A 55 -0.71 5.37 19.13
CA LEU A 55 -0.07 4.19 18.54
C LEU A 55 0.00 3.03 19.53
N TYR A 56 0.26 3.30 20.81
CA TYR A 56 0.35 2.27 21.85
C TYR A 56 -1.01 1.60 22.06
N ALA A 57 -2.09 2.39 22.04
CA ALA A 57 -3.46 1.87 22.16
C ALA A 57 -3.84 0.97 20.97
N GLU A 58 -3.59 1.42 19.73
CA GLU A 58 -3.87 0.63 18.52
C GLU A 58 -3.08 -0.69 18.50
N LEU A 59 -1.83 -0.66 18.97
CA LEU A 59 -0.92 -1.81 19.01
C LEU A 59 -1.02 -2.65 20.31
N ARG A 60 -1.95 -2.31 21.21
CA ARG A 60 -2.21 -3.01 22.49
C ARG A 60 -0.98 -3.09 23.41
N TYR A 61 -0.19 -2.03 23.43
CA TYR A 61 0.93 -1.85 24.35
C TYR A 61 0.53 -1.05 25.59
N ASN A 62 1.18 -1.36 26.72
CA ASN A 62 1.11 -0.54 27.92
C ASN A 62 2.29 0.45 27.93
N PRO A 63 2.07 1.76 27.72
CA PRO A 63 3.15 2.73 27.65
C PRO A 63 3.79 2.97 29.01
N ILE A 64 5.11 2.83 29.10
CA ILE A 64 5.91 3.23 30.26
C ILE A 64 6.66 4.51 29.89
N GLU A 65 6.31 5.63 30.49
CA GLU A 65 6.98 6.90 30.21
C GLU A 65 8.44 6.87 30.70
N VAL A 66 9.37 7.17 29.79
CA VAL A 66 10.80 7.25 30.05
C VAL A 66 11.28 8.63 29.62
N ASN A 67 11.74 9.42 30.59
CA ASN A 67 12.35 10.71 30.31
C ASN A 67 13.72 10.50 29.63
N VAL A 68 13.88 11.06 28.43
CA VAL A 68 15.12 10.95 27.66
C VAL A 68 16.17 11.86 28.27
N GLU A 69 17.25 11.22 28.71
CA GLU A 69 18.50 11.83 29.16
C GLU A 69 19.69 11.15 28.45
N GLN A 70 20.89 11.72 28.56
CA GLN A 70 22.09 11.15 27.94
C GLN A 70 22.35 9.70 28.37
N SER A 71 22.10 9.36 29.64
CA SER A 71 22.24 8.00 30.17
C SER A 71 21.36 6.97 29.45
N ILE A 72 20.11 7.34 29.15
CA ILE A 72 19.15 6.52 28.40
C ILE A 72 19.59 6.38 26.94
N ILE A 73 20.07 7.47 26.33
CA ILE A 73 20.62 7.44 24.96
C ILE A 73 21.81 6.48 24.89
N ASP A 74 22.76 6.60 25.82
CA ASP A 74 23.95 5.74 25.87
C ASP A 74 23.58 4.28 26.16
N GLN A 75 22.56 4.04 26.99
CA GLN A 75 22.02 2.71 27.21
C GLN A 75 21.44 2.12 25.92
N LEU A 76 20.56 2.84 25.23
CA LEU A 76 19.95 2.39 23.97
C LEU A 76 21.00 2.08 22.91
N MET A 77 21.99 2.96 22.76
CA MET A 77 23.10 2.79 21.83
C MET A 77 23.90 1.52 22.12
N ARG A 78 24.24 1.27 23.39
CA ARG A 78 24.98 0.06 23.81
C ARG A 78 24.14 -1.20 23.61
N GLU A 79 22.90 -1.18 24.09
CA GLU A 79 21.97 -2.30 23.95
C GLU A 79 21.83 -2.65 22.49
N HIS A 80 21.49 -1.72 21.61
CA HIS A 80 21.25 -2.03 20.21
C HIS A 80 22.55 -2.20 19.40
N GLN A 81 23.74 -2.17 20.01
CA GLN A 81 25.03 -2.26 19.33
C GLN A 81 25.14 -1.23 18.19
N ALA A 82 24.69 -0.01 18.49
CA ALA A 82 24.67 1.08 17.55
C ALA A 82 26.10 1.60 17.32
N GLU A 83 26.55 1.58 16.07
CA GLU A 83 27.88 2.08 15.71
C GLU A 83 27.88 3.61 15.55
N PRO A 84 28.86 4.33 16.13
CA PRO A 84 28.99 5.79 15.98
C PRO A 84 29.25 6.24 14.54
N TYR A 85 28.81 7.46 14.19
CA TYR A 85 29.05 8.06 12.88
C TYR A 85 30.47 8.60 12.67
N LYS A 86 31.03 8.30 11.48
CA LYS A 86 31.52 9.36 10.58
C LYS A 86 30.36 9.71 9.64
N THR A 87 30.17 10.96 9.23
CA THR A 87 29.05 11.43 8.37
C THR A 87 28.71 10.43 7.26
N CYS A 88 27.72 9.55 7.49
CA CYS A 88 27.46 8.38 6.64
C CYS A 88 26.13 8.56 5.90
N PRO A 89 26.13 8.67 4.57
CA PRO A 89 24.92 8.84 3.76
C PRO A 89 23.84 7.76 3.95
N ILE A 90 24.21 6.59 4.48
CA ILE A 90 23.30 5.45 4.73
C ILE A 90 22.10 5.81 5.63
N ASN A 91 22.20 6.84 6.47
CA ASN A 91 21.08 7.25 7.34
C ASN A 91 19.90 7.73 6.54
N PHE A 92 20.18 8.52 5.50
CA PHE A 92 19.16 8.99 4.58
C PHE A 92 18.52 7.80 3.88
N GLY A 93 19.32 6.80 3.51
CA GLY A 93 18.83 5.51 3.01
C GLY A 93 17.89 4.80 3.98
N ASN A 94 18.28 4.63 5.25
CA ASN A 94 17.48 3.92 6.25
C ASN A 94 16.23 4.69 6.67
N MET A 95 16.30 6.02 6.72
CA MET A 95 15.11 6.85 6.94
C MET A 95 14.17 6.75 5.72
N GLY A 96 14.71 6.74 4.50
CA GLY A 96 13.95 6.44 3.29
C GLY A 96 13.28 5.06 3.33
N LEU A 97 13.99 4.03 3.82
CA LEU A 97 13.41 2.69 4.02
C LEU A 97 12.29 2.69 5.05
N LEU A 98 12.48 3.35 6.20
CA LEU A 98 11.44 3.52 7.22
C LEU A 98 10.15 4.11 6.63
N LEU A 99 10.26 5.04 5.68
CA LEU A 99 9.13 5.66 5.02
C LEU A 99 8.55 4.79 3.89
N ILE A 100 9.37 4.13 3.09
CA ILE A 100 8.91 3.26 1.99
C ILE A 100 8.21 1.99 2.52
N LEU A 101 8.63 1.48 3.68
CA LEU A 101 8.01 0.32 4.34
C LEU A 101 6.53 0.56 4.67
N LEU A 102 6.07 1.81 4.69
CA LEU A 102 4.65 2.18 4.77
C LEU A 102 3.78 1.42 3.74
N GLY A 103 4.32 1.21 2.53
CA GLY A 103 3.63 0.56 1.41
C GLY A 103 4.14 -0.83 1.04
N LYS A 104 5.19 -1.34 1.71
CA LYS A 104 5.87 -2.58 1.34
C LYS A 104 5.80 -3.62 2.46
N ARG A 105 5.21 -4.77 2.15
CA ARG A 105 5.34 -5.97 3.00
C ARG A 105 6.77 -6.46 3.00
N VAL A 106 7.31 -6.77 4.17
CA VAL A 106 8.65 -7.35 4.29
C VAL A 106 8.59 -8.84 4.00
N ASP A 107 9.51 -9.30 3.15
CA ASP A 107 9.63 -10.70 2.78
C ASP A 107 11.05 -11.15 3.12
N GLN A 108 11.19 -12.20 3.91
CA GLN A 108 12.47 -12.58 4.47
C GLN A 108 13.51 -13.00 3.43
N THR A 109 13.04 -13.61 2.35
CA THR A 109 13.93 -14.13 1.29
C THR A 109 14.48 -13.02 0.38
N SER A 110 13.73 -11.94 0.19
CA SER A 110 14.04 -10.90 -0.80
C SER A 110 14.33 -9.52 -0.21
N TYR A 111 14.10 -9.32 1.09
CA TYR A 111 14.23 -8.00 1.73
C TYR A 111 15.61 -7.39 1.56
N THR A 112 16.70 -8.11 1.85
CA THR A 112 18.06 -7.56 1.83
C THR A 112 18.42 -7.01 0.45
N ALA A 113 18.24 -7.81 -0.60
CA ALA A 113 18.51 -7.39 -1.98
C ALA A 113 17.62 -6.21 -2.39
N TRP A 114 16.33 -6.24 -2.01
CA TRP A 114 15.41 -5.15 -2.27
C TRP A 114 15.83 -3.85 -1.56
N ALA A 115 16.15 -3.90 -0.27
CA ALA A 115 16.53 -2.75 0.54
C ALA A 115 17.83 -2.13 0.04
N GLN A 116 18.83 -2.95 -0.29
CA GLN A 116 20.09 -2.53 -0.92
C GLN A 116 19.85 -1.79 -2.23
N ALA A 117 19.01 -2.31 -3.12
CA ALA A 117 18.68 -1.65 -4.38
C ALA A 117 18.00 -0.29 -4.17
N ARG A 118 17.11 -0.16 -3.17
CA ARG A 118 16.41 1.11 -2.87
C ARG A 118 17.34 2.14 -2.24
N VAL A 119 18.15 1.74 -1.27
CA VAL A 119 19.14 2.63 -0.64
C VAL A 119 20.15 3.11 -1.67
N LYS A 120 20.69 2.21 -2.51
CA LYS A 120 21.60 2.58 -3.59
C LYS A 120 20.96 3.63 -4.50
N CYS A 121 19.72 3.41 -4.95
CA CYS A 121 18.99 4.38 -5.78
C CYS A 121 18.85 5.75 -5.10
N MET A 122 18.49 5.79 -3.81
CA MET A 122 18.38 7.05 -3.05
C MET A 122 19.72 7.78 -2.90
N LEU A 123 20.80 7.03 -2.68
CA LEU A 123 22.15 7.61 -2.59
C LEU A 123 22.62 8.16 -3.94
N ASP A 124 22.37 7.44 -5.02
CA ASP A 124 22.69 7.86 -6.39
C ASP A 124 21.94 9.16 -6.77
N MET A 125 20.72 9.35 -6.27
CA MET A 125 19.94 10.60 -6.48
C MET A 125 20.48 11.79 -5.68
N SER A 126 21.10 11.56 -4.52
CA SER A 126 21.52 12.62 -3.59
C SER A 126 22.72 13.46 -4.03
N SER A 127 23.30 13.19 -5.21
CA SER A 127 24.38 13.97 -5.84
C SER A 127 25.66 14.17 -5.02
N HIS A 128 25.83 13.48 -3.87
CA HIS A 128 27.08 13.49 -3.16
C HIS A 128 28.17 12.88 -4.05
N GLU A 129 29.23 13.66 -4.30
CA GLU A 129 30.41 13.31 -5.10
C GLU A 129 31.14 12.03 -4.65
N SER A 130 30.68 11.38 -3.58
CA SER A 130 31.08 10.03 -3.19
C SER A 130 30.51 8.98 -4.15
N LYS A 131 30.98 8.96 -5.40
CA LYS A 131 31.07 7.72 -6.19
C LYS A 131 32.10 6.81 -5.52
N GLY A 132 31.74 6.24 -4.37
CA GLY A 132 32.62 5.45 -3.54
C GLY A 132 31.81 4.52 -2.64
N TYR A 133 32.30 3.29 -2.47
CA TYR A 133 31.68 2.17 -1.75
C TYR A 133 30.90 2.59 -0.49
N TYR A 134 29.58 2.75 -0.61
CA TYR A 134 28.71 2.78 0.55
C TYR A 134 28.69 1.38 1.15
N ASP A 135 28.90 1.27 2.46
CA ASP A 135 28.80 -0.02 3.14
C ASP A 135 27.35 -0.45 3.28
N LEU A 136 26.78 -0.99 2.20
CA LEU A 136 25.39 -1.46 2.14
C LEU A 136 25.10 -2.58 3.16
N LYS A 137 26.10 -3.11 3.86
CA LYS A 137 25.91 -4.03 5.00
C LYS A 137 25.31 -3.30 6.22
N LYS A 138 25.40 -1.97 6.29
CA LYS A 138 24.84 -1.14 7.38
C LYS A 138 23.40 -0.68 7.15
N ILE A 139 22.72 -1.24 6.17
CA ILE A 139 21.29 -0.99 5.93
C ILE A 139 20.47 -1.61 7.07
N MET A 140 19.32 -1.01 7.35
CA MET A 140 18.31 -1.52 8.30
C MET A 140 18.14 -3.03 8.15
N LYS A 141 18.39 -3.76 9.24
CA LYS A 141 18.27 -5.22 9.26
C LYS A 141 16.82 -5.65 9.13
N ILE A 142 16.62 -6.90 8.72
CA ILE A 142 15.29 -7.46 8.49
C ILE A 142 14.41 -7.46 9.74
N ASP A 143 14.95 -7.69 10.93
CA ASP A 143 14.15 -7.74 12.16
C ASP A 143 13.51 -6.37 12.45
N TRP A 144 14.28 -5.29 12.25
CA TRP A 144 13.76 -3.92 12.31
C TRP A 144 12.68 -3.68 11.26
N ALA A 145 12.96 -4.03 10.00
CA ALA A 145 12.02 -3.82 8.90
C ALA A 145 10.70 -4.57 9.12
N THR A 146 10.77 -5.80 9.64
CA THR A 146 9.60 -6.63 9.95
C THR A 146 8.76 -5.98 11.04
N ASN A 147 9.38 -5.48 12.11
CA ASN A 147 8.65 -4.78 13.17
C ASN A 147 8.03 -3.46 12.68
N ILE A 148 8.72 -2.73 11.80
CA ILE A 148 8.18 -1.52 11.16
C ILE A 148 6.97 -1.86 10.27
N ASP A 149 7.04 -2.90 9.44
CA ASP A 149 5.92 -3.37 8.62
C ASP A 149 4.73 -3.79 9.50
N LEU A 150 4.97 -4.45 10.65
CA LEU A 150 3.92 -4.78 11.61
C LEU A 150 3.27 -3.53 12.21
N ILE A 151 4.04 -2.53 12.65
CA ILE A 151 3.51 -1.26 13.15
C ILE A 151 2.61 -0.61 12.11
N TYR A 152 3.06 -0.47 10.86
CA TYR A 152 2.24 0.12 9.79
C TYR A 152 1.07 -0.76 9.37
N ARG A 153 1.16 -2.08 9.52
CA ARG A 153 0.04 -2.97 9.23
C ARG A 153 -1.12 -2.75 10.19
N TYR A 154 -0.82 -2.62 11.47
CA TYR A 154 -1.82 -2.60 12.53
C TYR A 154 -2.18 -1.21 13.05
N SER A 155 -1.41 -0.17 12.71
CA SER A 155 -1.71 1.20 13.09
C SER A 155 -2.11 2.06 11.89
N LEU A 156 -3.39 2.42 11.81
CA LEU A 156 -3.86 3.41 10.83
C LEU A 156 -3.29 4.79 11.17
N THR A 157 -3.19 5.12 12.45
CA THR A 157 -2.64 6.40 12.91
C THR A 157 -1.19 6.58 12.47
N ALA A 158 -0.33 5.56 12.60
CA ALA A 158 1.04 5.61 12.09
C ALA A 158 1.05 5.85 10.57
N ARG A 159 0.23 5.10 9.82
CA ARG A 159 0.20 5.24 8.35
C ARG A 159 -0.23 6.64 7.90
N ALA A 160 -1.27 7.17 8.51
CA ALA A 160 -1.81 8.49 8.18
C ALA A 160 -0.81 9.61 8.50
N ASN A 161 -0.19 9.60 9.69
CA ASN A 161 0.76 10.62 10.10
C ASN A 161 2.06 10.59 9.28
N VAL A 162 2.59 9.40 8.99
CA VAL A 162 3.79 9.25 8.15
C VAL A 162 3.53 9.72 6.71
N LEU A 163 2.36 9.38 6.14
CA LEU A 163 1.99 9.89 4.83
C LEU A 163 1.84 11.41 4.84
N GLU A 164 1.17 11.97 5.85
CA GLU A 164 0.95 13.41 5.95
C GLU A 164 2.28 14.17 6.07
N PHE A 165 3.22 13.65 6.87
CA PHE A 165 4.59 14.15 6.95
C PHE A 165 5.28 14.15 5.59
N LEU A 166 5.22 13.04 4.85
CA LEU A 166 5.79 12.93 3.49
C LEU A 166 5.18 13.96 2.52
N LEU A 167 3.87 14.18 2.60
CA LEU A 167 3.18 15.12 1.71
C LEU A 167 3.48 16.58 2.07
N LYS A 168 3.57 16.92 3.36
CA LYS A 168 3.83 18.29 3.86
C LYS A 168 5.29 18.73 3.82
N SER A 169 6.25 17.81 3.89
CA SER A 169 7.70 18.08 3.98
C SER A 169 8.35 18.72 2.74
N ARG A 170 7.60 19.48 1.95
CA ARG A 170 8.05 20.11 0.69
C ARG A 170 9.24 21.05 0.88
N ASN A 171 9.38 21.69 2.06
CA ASN A 171 10.36 22.76 2.31
C ASN A 171 11.14 22.63 3.64
N SER A 172 10.89 21.61 4.49
CA SER A 172 11.30 21.65 5.91
C SER A 172 12.52 20.81 6.29
N TYR A 173 12.97 19.88 5.44
CA TYR A 173 14.13 19.04 5.74
C TYR A 173 15.17 19.12 4.62
N ASN A 174 16.44 18.92 4.97
CA ASN A 174 17.60 18.77 4.06
C ASN A 174 17.51 17.53 3.13
N TRP A 175 16.29 17.06 2.87
CA TRP A 175 16.02 15.97 1.96
C TRP A 175 16.11 16.50 0.54
N CYS A 176 16.94 15.84 -0.25
CA CYS A 176 16.92 15.94 -1.70
C CYS A 176 15.46 15.75 -2.16
N TRP A 177 14.87 16.77 -2.79
CA TRP A 177 13.46 16.78 -3.19
C TRP A 177 13.15 15.62 -4.15
N GLU A 178 14.17 15.15 -4.85
CA GLU A 178 14.20 13.96 -5.71
C GLU A 178 13.95 12.68 -4.90
N ILE A 179 14.57 12.50 -3.73
CA ILE A 179 14.34 11.34 -2.86
C ILE A 179 12.90 11.33 -2.37
N ARG A 180 12.37 12.49 -1.95
CA ARG A 180 10.97 12.60 -1.56
C ARG A 180 10.05 12.24 -2.72
N GLY A 181 10.30 12.80 -3.91
CA GLY A 181 9.55 12.47 -5.12
C GLY A 181 9.53 10.97 -5.40
N TYR A 182 10.70 10.33 -5.33
CA TYR A 182 10.87 8.89 -5.48
C TYR A 182 10.05 8.08 -4.46
N ILE A 183 10.07 8.47 -3.18
CA ILE A 183 9.30 7.78 -2.13
C ILE A 183 7.80 7.94 -2.39
N CYS A 184 7.34 9.15 -2.69
CA CYS A 184 5.94 9.41 -3.03
C CYS A 184 5.48 8.59 -4.24
N ASP A 185 6.30 8.52 -5.29
CA ASP A 185 6.01 7.73 -6.49
C ASP A 185 5.96 6.23 -6.18
N PHE A 186 6.87 5.74 -5.33
CA PHE A 186 6.86 4.35 -4.88
C PHE A 186 5.58 4.01 -4.10
N LEU A 187 5.08 4.96 -3.31
CA LEU A 187 3.90 4.78 -2.48
C LEU A 187 2.58 4.95 -3.24
N HIS A 188 2.61 5.42 -4.49
CA HIS A 188 1.42 5.46 -5.35
C HIS A 188 0.82 4.06 -5.52
N TYR A 189 -0.47 3.95 -5.22
CA TYR A 189 -1.25 2.72 -5.21
C TYR A 189 -0.64 1.60 -4.36
N ALA A 190 0.22 1.93 -3.40
CA ALA A 190 0.74 0.96 -2.46
C ALA A 190 -0.43 0.29 -1.73
N ARG A 191 -0.33 -1.04 -1.57
CA ARG A 191 -1.37 -1.92 -1.00
C ARG A 191 -2.68 -2.03 -1.80
N ILE A 192 -2.91 -1.24 -2.85
CA ILE A 192 -4.10 -1.25 -3.72
C ILE A 192 -3.73 -1.29 -5.22
N LYS A 193 -2.63 -1.99 -5.57
CA LYS A 193 -2.14 -2.07 -6.96
C LYS A 193 -3.17 -2.64 -7.94
N SER A 194 -4.10 -3.47 -7.46
CA SER A 194 -5.25 -3.97 -8.22
C SER A 194 -6.04 -2.83 -8.88
N ILE A 195 -6.34 -1.76 -8.13
CA ILE A 195 -7.05 -0.59 -8.64
C ILE A 195 -6.31 0.02 -9.83
N PHE A 196 -5.00 0.27 -9.66
CA PHE A 196 -4.17 0.83 -10.74
C PHE A 196 -4.17 -0.06 -11.98
N LEU A 197 -3.98 -1.36 -11.82
CA LEU A 197 -3.93 -2.32 -12.94
C LEU A 197 -5.26 -2.37 -13.69
N ILE A 198 -6.38 -2.44 -12.97
CA ILE A 198 -7.73 -2.45 -13.58
C ILE A 198 -7.97 -1.15 -14.35
N GLN A 199 -7.64 0.00 -13.77
CA GLN A 199 -7.76 1.29 -14.46
C GLN A 199 -6.89 1.33 -15.72
N GLN A 200 -5.64 0.89 -15.61
CA GLN A 200 -4.66 1.02 -16.68
C GLN A 200 -4.92 0.07 -17.85
N TYR A 201 -5.38 -1.16 -17.57
CA TYR A 201 -5.48 -2.21 -18.59
C TYR A 201 -6.90 -2.59 -18.98
N LEU A 202 -7.91 -2.28 -18.16
CA LEU A 202 -9.31 -2.58 -18.49
C LEU A 202 -10.12 -1.30 -18.75
N ILE A 203 -10.10 -0.33 -17.83
CA ILE A 203 -10.88 0.92 -17.98
C ILE A 203 -10.32 1.77 -19.14
N ASN A 204 -8.99 1.90 -19.21
CA ASN A 204 -8.36 2.66 -20.28
C ASN A 204 -8.57 2.02 -21.66
N GLN A 205 -8.89 0.73 -21.70
CA GLN A 205 -9.24 -0.07 -22.88
C GLN A 205 -10.74 -0.16 -23.12
N TRP A 206 -11.50 0.91 -22.79
CA TRP A 206 -12.95 0.99 -22.98
C TRP A 206 -13.45 0.65 -24.41
N GLN A 207 -12.59 0.73 -25.43
CA GLN A 207 -12.90 0.33 -26.81
C GLN A 207 -13.05 -1.19 -26.97
N ARG A 208 -12.46 -1.97 -26.06
CA ARG A 208 -12.58 -3.43 -25.98
C ARG A 208 -13.31 -3.74 -24.67
N PRO A 209 -14.65 -3.69 -24.64
CA PRO A 209 -15.42 -3.66 -23.40
C PRO A 209 -15.52 -5.05 -22.76
N ILE A 210 -14.37 -5.66 -22.40
CA ILE A 210 -14.30 -6.92 -21.66
C ILE A 210 -15.12 -6.87 -20.38
N LEU A 211 -15.15 -5.70 -19.75
CA LEU A 211 -15.93 -5.41 -18.54
C LEU A 211 -17.45 -5.47 -18.76
N ALA A 212 -17.93 -5.45 -20.01
CA ALA A 212 -19.35 -5.62 -20.35
C ALA A 212 -19.75 -7.10 -20.48
N ASP A 213 -18.80 -8.03 -20.40
CA ASP A 213 -19.13 -9.45 -20.50
C ASP A 213 -20.00 -9.87 -19.30
N PRO A 214 -21.15 -10.55 -19.52
CA PRO A 214 -22.03 -10.99 -18.43
C PRO A 214 -21.33 -11.80 -17.34
N TYR A 215 -20.27 -12.52 -17.71
CA TYR A 215 -19.40 -13.27 -16.79
C TYR A 215 -18.81 -12.39 -15.68
N LEU A 216 -18.58 -11.10 -15.95
CA LEU A 216 -18.00 -10.14 -15.01
C LEU A 216 -19.03 -9.24 -14.31
N SER A 217 -20.33 -9.52 -14.43
CA SER A 217 -21.40 -8.69 -13.86
C SER A 217 -21.21 -8.42 -12.36
N THR A 218 -21.02 -9.46 -11.55
CA THR A 218 -20.73 -9.33 -10.11
C THR A 218 -19.40 -8.60 -9.84
N ASP A 219 -18.36 -8.85 -10.63
CA ASP A 219 -17.09 -8.14 -10.48
C ASP A 219 -17.22 -6.65 -10.77
N MET A 220 -18.11 -6.26 -11.68
CA MET A 220 -18.40 -4.86 -12.00
C MET A 220 -19.17 -4.15 -10.88
N GLU A 221 -20.03 -4.86 -10.14
CA GLU A 221 -20.65 -4.33 -8.93
C GLU A 221 -19.60 -4.08 -7.85
N HIS A 222 -18.70 -5.04 -7.61
CA HIS A 222 -17.58 -4.86 -6.68
C HIS A 222 -16.65 -3.72 -7.11
N TRP A 223 -16.35 -3.60 -8.41
CA TRP A 223 -15.60 -2.48 -8.97
C TRP A 223 -16.27 -1.14 -8.70
N ALA A 224 -17.59 -1.04 -8.93
CA ALA A 224 -18.35 0.17 -8.67
C ALA A 224 -18.30 0.56 -7.18
N ALA A 225 -18.48 -0.40 -6.27
CA ALA A 225 -18.37 -0.17 -4.84
C ALA A 225 -16.96 0.30 -4.42
N ALA A 226 -15.92 -0.35 -4.95
CA ALA A 226 -14.52 0.05 -4.72
C ALA A 226 -14.25 1.47 -5.22
N MET A 227 -14.75 1.83 -6.40
CA MET A 227 -14.57 3.17 -6.96
C MET A 227 -15.32 4.25 -6.17
N GLN A 228 -16.54 3.96 -5.70
CA GLN A 228 -17.27 4.88 -4.82
C GLN A 228 -16.49 5.10 -3.51
N ALA A 229 -15.95 4.04 -2.90
CA ALA A 229 -15.13 4.15 -1.71
C ALA A 229 -13.84 4.94 -1.96
N TRP A 230 -13.19 4.72 -3.10
CA TRP A 230 -11.99 5.44 -3.52
C TRP A 230 -12.25 6.93 -3.79
N GLU A 231 -13.39 7.27 -4.40
CA GLU A 231 -13.78 8.64 -4.72
C GLU A 231 -14.03 9.50 -3.46
N LYS A 232 -14.37 8.87 -2.32
CA LYS A 232 -14.52 9.55 -1.01
C LYS A 232 -13.21 10.14 -0.48
N PHE A 233 -12.06 9.64 -0.92
CA PHE A 233 -10.78 10.23 -0.55
C PHE A 233 -10.56 11.57 -1.30
N PRO A 234 -9.92 12.56 -0.66
CA PRO A 234 -9.54 13.81 -1.33
C PRO A 234 -8.73 13.53 -2.60
N PRO A 235 -8.96 14.26 -3.72
CA PRO A 235 -8.30 13.97 -4.99
C PRO A 235 -6.77 13.84 -4.92
N SER A 236 -6.10 14.65 -4.10
CA SER A 236 -4.65 14.61 -3.88
C SER A 236 -4.17 13.39 -3.08
N LYS A 237 -5.06 12.72 -2.35
CA LYS A 237 -4.75 11.56 -1.48
C LYS A 237 -5.24 10.23 -2.03
N ARG A 238 -6.04 10.24 -3.10
CA ARG A 238 -6.62 9.03 -3.72
C ARG A 238 -5.59 7.98 -4.11
N VAL A 239 -4.47 8.39 -4.69
CA VAL A 239 -3.38 7.47 -5.05
C VAL A 239 -2.74 6.80 -3.84
N TYR A 240 -2.94 7.34 -2.63
CA TYR A 240 -2.45 6.76 -1.37
C TYR A 240 -3.56 6.09 -0.55
N ALA A 241 -4.76 5.90 -1.10
CA ALA A 241 -5.90 5.36 -0.36
C ALA A 241 -5.59 3.99 0.30
N GLY A 242 -4.77 3.14 -0.33
CA GLY A 242 -4.36 1.87 0.27
C GLY A 242 -3.53 1.99 1.54
N LEU A 243 -2.93 3.16 1.80
CA LEU A 243 -2.17 3.47 3.01
C LEU A 243 -3.06 4.04 4.11
N ILE A 244 -4.11 4.77 3.79
CA ILE A 244 -4.94 5.49 4.78
C ILE A 244 -6.38 4.99 4.91
N ALA A 245 -6.74 3.95 4.18
CA ALA A 245 -7.99 3.25 4.40
C ALA A 245 -7.95 2.48 5.73
N ASN A 246 -9.05 2.57 6.47
CA ASN A 246 -9.38 1.61 7.52
C ASN A 246 -9.66 0.23 6.91
N ASP A 247 -9.77 -0.80 7.75
CA ASP A 247 -9.85 -2.18 7.26
C ASP A 247 -11.08 -2.42 6.38
N ASP A 248 -12.25 -1.90 6.78
CA ASP A 248 -13.50 -2.04 6.01
C ASP A 248 -13.38 -1.46 4.59
N VAL A 249 -12.89 -0.22 4.48
CA VAL A 249 -12.69 0.42 3.18
C VAL A 249 -11.56 -0.25 2.42
N TYR A 250 -10.50 -0.68 3.10
CA TYR A 250 -9.37 -1.37 2.48
C TYR A 250 -9.81 -2.70 1.84
N HIS A 251 -10.71 -3.45 2.46
CA HIS A 251 -11.26 -4.68 1.90
C HIS A 251 -12.03 -4.45 0.60
N LEU A 252 -12.68 -3.30 0.43
CA LEU A 252 -13.30 -2.92 -0.86
C LEU A 252 -12.24 -2.62 -1.93
N LEU A 253 -11.15 -1.95 -1.56
CA LEU A 253 -10.13 -1.47 -2.51
C LEU A 253 -9.10 -2.54 -2.91
N ALA A 254 -8.82 -3.51 -2.04
CA ALA A 254 -7.76 -4.50 -2.23
C ALA A 254 -8.18 -5.94 -1.89
N GLY A 255 -9.46 -6.18 -1.57
CA GLY A 255 -9.96 -7.51 -1.22
C GLY A 255 -10.03 -8.47 -2.40
N ASN A 256 -10.35 -9.73 -2.07
CA ASN A 256 -10.48 -10.81 -3.04
C ASN A 256 -11.57 -10.55 -4.10
N GLN A 257 -12.54 -9.68 -3.80
CA GLN A 257 -13.61 -9.27 -4.72
C GLN A 257 -13.09 -8.67 -6.03
N LEU A 258 -11.90 -8.04 -6.01
CA LEU A 258 -11.27 -7.48 -7.21
C LEU A 258 -10.22 -8.41 -7.83
N GLN A 259 -10.02 -9.61 -7.29
CA GLN A 259 -8.93 -10.50 -7.69
C GLN A 259 -9.04 -10.92 -9.16
N ARG A 260 -10.25 -11.28 -9.63
CA ARG A 260 -10.46 -11.69 -11.02
C ARG A 260 -10.18 -10.56 -11.99
N LEU A 261 -10.71 -9.36 -11.73
CA LEU A 261 -10.42 -8.18 -12.55
C LEU A 261 -8.94 -7.82 -12.54
N ALA A 262 -8.27 -7.89 -11.38
CA ALA A 262 -6.84 -7.64 -11.29
C ALA A 262 -6.03 -8.69 -12.08
N TYR A 263 -6.41 -9.96 -12.01
CA TYR A 263 -5.80 -11.03 -12.80
C TYR A 263 -5.96 -10.79 -14.30
N ILE A 264 -7.19 -10.52 -14.77
CA ILE A 264 -7.48 -10.19 -16.18
C ILE A 264 -6.67 -8.97 -16.62
N ALA A 265 -6.59 -7.92 -15.79
CA ALA A 265 -5.79 -6.74 -16.08
C ALA A 265 -4.29 -7.05 -16.25
N VAL A 266 -3.73 -7.93 -15.41
CA VAL A 266 -2.34 -8.38 -15.54
C VAL A 266 -2.13 -9.19 -16.80
N GLN A 267 -3.04 -10.10 -17.14
CA GLN A 267 -2.96 -10.88 -18.38
C GLN A 267 -3.02 -9.98 -19.61
N VAL A 268 -3.95 -9.03 -19.64
CA VAL A 268 -4.03 -8.02 -20.71
C VAL A 268 -2.75 -7.19 -20.78
N GLY A 269 -2.25 -6.69 -19.65
CA GLY A 269 -1.01 -5.91 -19.60
C GLY A 269 0.23 -6.68 -20.07
N THR A 270 0.27 -7.99 -19.81
CA THR A 270 1.40 -8.86 -20.17
C THR A 270 1.33 -9.35 -21.61
N ALA A 271 0.16 -9.83 -22.04
CA ALA A 271 -0.02 -10.48 -23.34
C ALA A 271 -0.30 -9.50 -24.48
N VAL A 272 -0.95 -8.37 -24.20
CA VAL A 272 -1.39 -7.41 -25.23
C VAL A 272 -0.46 -6.20 -25.32
N PHE A 273 -0.05 -5.69 -24.16
CA PHE A 273 0.79 -4.49 -24.07
C PHE A 273 2.28 -4.82 -23.86
N GLU A 274 2.63 -6.11 -23.77
CA GLU A 274 3.98 -6.63 -23.62
C GLU A 274 4.78 -5.91 -22.50
N ASN A 275 4.11 -5.46 -21.43
CA ASN A 275 4.77 -4.62 -20.44
C ASN A 275 5.83 -5.43 -19.67
N PRO A 276 7.13 -5.10 -19.80
CA PRO A 276 8.21 -5.87 -19.17
C PRO A 276 8.13 -5.84 -17.64
N HIS A 277 7.54 -4.79 -17.05
CA HIS A 277 7.42 -4.67 -15.60
C HIS A 277 6.40 -5.65 -14.98
N LEU A 278 5.48 -6.20 -15.78
CA LEU A 278 4.49 -7.17 -15.31
C LEU A 278 4.99 -8.61 -15.35
N LYS A 279 6.06 -8.91 -16.09
CA LYS A 279 6.64 -10.28 -16.19
C LYS A 279 6.99 -10.87 -14.82
N ASN A 280 7.44 -10.02 -13.90
CA ASN A 280 7.83 -10.42 -12.54
C ASN A 280 6.76 -10.09 -11.49
N TYR A 281 5.58 -9.61 -11.91
CA TYR A 281 4.49 -9.29 -10.98
C TYR A 281 3.78 -10.56 -10.54
N LYS A 282 3.92 -10.91 -9.25
CA LYS A 282 3.22 -12.05 -8.66
C LYS A 282 1.74 -11.71 -8.45
N CYS A 283 0.90 -12.10 -9.40
CA CYS A 283 -0.56 -12.03 -9.26
C CYS A 283 -1.11 -13.42 -8.90
N LYS A 284 -1.91 -13.52 -7.83
CA LYS A 284 -2.56 -14.77 -7.46
C LYS A 284 -3.64 -15.10 -8.49
N ALA A 285 -3.55 -16.27 -9.12
CA ALA A 285 -4.60 -16.75 -10.03
C ALA A 285 -5.92 -16.97 -9.27
N PRO A 286 -7.07 -16.58 -9.86
CA PRO A 286 -8.38 -16.90 -9.30
C PRO A 286 -8.70 -18.40 -9.50
N PRO A 287 -9.72 -18.94 -8.81
CA PRO A 287 -10.12 -20.35 -8.95
C PRO A 287 -10.57 -20.72 -10.38
N ASP A 288 -11.10 -19.76 -11.13
CA ASP A 288 -11.65 -19.87 -12.48
C ASP A 288 -10.70 -19.26 -13.53
N LYS A 289 -9.38 -19.45 -13.37
CA LYS A 289 -8.36 -18.81 -14.23
C LYS A 289 -8.56 -19.12 -15.71
N GLU A 290 -8.98 -20.33 -16.07
CA GLU A 290 -9.17 -20.76 -17.47
C GLU A 290 -10.27 -19.95 -18.15
N ALA A 291 -11.36 -19.65 -17.43
CA ALA A 291 -12.44 -18.81 -17.93
C ALA A 291 -11.97 -17.36 -18.10
N CYS A 292 -11.18 -16.84 -17.17
CA CYS A 292 -10.56 -15.52 -17.29
C CYS A 292 -9.62 -15.43 -18.50
N ASP A 293 -8.77 -16.44 -18.72
CA ASP A 293 -7.83 -16.48 -19.84
C ASP A 293 -8.58 -16.60 -21.19
N ALA A 294 -9.64 -17.42 -21.24
CA ALA A 294 -10.52 -17.51 -22.40
C ALA A 294 -11.21 -16.17 -22.71
N LEU A 295 -11.62 -15.43 -21.67
CA LEU A 295 -12.19 -14.09 -21.81
C LEU A 295 -11.16 -13.11 -22.38
N VAL A 296 -9.93 -13.09 -21.86
CA VAL A 296 -8.84 -12.26 -22.41
C VAL A 296 -8.63 -12.57 -23.90
N LYS A 297 -8.55 -13.86 -24.25
CA LYS A 297 -8.41 -14.29 -25.65
C LYS A 297 -9.59 -13.82 -26.51
N LYS A 298 -10.82 -13.95 -26.03
CA LYS A 298 -12.05 -13.53 -26.74
C LYS A 298 -12.03 -12.04 -27.11
N TYR A 299 -11.55 -11.16 -26.22
CA TYR A 299 -11.61 -9.71 -26.43
C TYR A 299 -10.32 -9.09 -27.00
N PHE A 300 -9.17 -9.75 -26.83
CA PHE A 300 -7.86 -9.18 -27.15
C PHE A 300 -7.03 -10.00 -28.15
N SER A 301 -7.57 -11.06 -28.75
CA SER A 301 -6.87 -11.74 -29.86
C SER A 301 -6.67 -10.80 -31.06
N PRO A 302 -5.60 -10.97 -31.86
CA PRO A 302 -5.29 -10.11 -33.00
C PRO A 302 -6.42 -10.02 -34.03
N ASN A 303 -7.21 -11.09 -34.16
CA ASN A 303 -8.27 -11.24 -35.15
C ASN A 303 -9.66 -10.80 -34.66
N VAL A 304 -9.76 -10.22 -33.46
CA VAL A 304 -11.05 -9.76 -32.93
C VAL A 304 -11.45 -8.47 -33.66
N GLN A 305 -12.44 -8.58 -34.54
CA GLN A 305 -13.16 -7.42 -35.06
C GLN A 305 -13.98 -6.83 -33.92
N LEU A 306 -13.66 -5.60 -33.52
CA LEU A 306 -14.46 -4.88 -32.54
C LEU A 306 -15.82 -4.55 -33.17
N PRO A 307 -16.93 -4.65 -32.43
CA PRO A 307 -18.22 -4.23 -32.93
C PRO A 307 -18.11 -2.81 -33.50
N GLU A 308 -18.62 -2.54 -34.70
CA GLU A 308 -18.55 -1.21 -35.34
C GLU A 308 -19.06 -0.08 -34.41
N ASP A 309 -20.00 -0.40 -33.52
CA ASP A 309 -20.53 0.46 -32.46
C ASP A 309 -19.49 0.98 -31.44
N THR A 310 -18.35 0.30 -31.28
CA THR A 310 -17.25 0.69 -30.36
C THR A 310 -16.16 1.52 -31.04
N ILE A 311 -16.15 1.59 -32.38
CA ILE A 311 -15.20 2.36 -33.22
C ILE A 311 -15.72 3.78 -33.48
N SER A 312 -17.06 3.96 -33.45
CA SER A 312 -17.79 5.22 -33.58
C SER A 312 -17.29 6.42 -32.72
N PRO A 313 -16.84 6.27 -31.46
CA PRO A 313 -16.53 7.43 -30.61
C PRO A 313 -15.31 8.25 -31.04
N ARG A 314 -14.36 7.74 -31.84
CA ARG A 314 -13.28 8.59 -32.42
C ARG A 314 -13.83 9.52 -33.50
N PHE A 315 -14.66 9.00 -34.40
CA PHE A 315 -15.32 9.77 -35.45
C PHE A 315 -16.25 10.85 -34.86
N TRP A 316 -17.08 10.48 -33.88
CA TRP A 316 -17.94 11.45 -33.17
C TRP A 316 -17.17 12.47 -32.34
N ARG A 317 -16.02 12.09 -31.73
CA ARG A 317 -15.13 13.06 -31.07
C ARG A 317 -14.61 14.10 -32.06
N THR A 318 -14.12 13.66 -33.22
CA THR A 318 -13.57 14.57 -34.24
C THR A 318 -14.66 15.49 -34.78
N ILE A 319 -15.83 14.95 -35.14
CA ILE A 319 -16.95 15.75 -35.65
C ILE A 319 -17.45 16.74 -34.60
N ARG A 320 -17.65 16.32 -33.34
CA ARG A 320 -18.15 17.25 -32.31
C ARG A 320 -17.10 18.21 -31.78
N ALA A 321 -15.81 17.87 -31.74
CA ALA A 321 -14.76 18.86 -31.47
C ALA A 321 -14.73 19.98 -32.52
N SER A 322 -15.15 19.65 -33.75
CA SER A 322 -15.29 20.62 -34.85
C SER A 322 -16.56 21.48 -34.74
N ILE A 323 -17.65 20.93 -34.18
CA ILE A 323 -18.97 21.60 -34.10
C ILE A 323 -19.19 22.35 -32.77
N PHE A 324 -18.67 21.81 -31.66
CA PHE A 324 -18.91 22.28 -30.29
C PHE A 324 -17.60 22.63 -29.55
N GLY A 325 -16.54 22.96 -30.29
CA GLY A 325 -15.33 23.49 -29.69
C GLY A 325 -15.66 24.70 -28.80
N PRO A 326 -14.99 24.85 -27.63
CA PRO A 326 -15.37 25.87 -26.68
C PRO A 326 -15.25 27.25 -27.31
N SER A 327 -16.37 27.95 -27.41
CA SER A 327 -16.39 29.38 -27.64
C SER A 327 -15.73 30.05 -26.43
N GLN A 328 -14.46 30.43 -26.59
CA GLN A 328 -13.69 31.29 -25.67
C GLN A 328 -13.77 30.92 -24.18
N GLY A 329 -12.89 30.02 -23.72
CA GLY A 329 -12.50 29.95 -22.30
C GLY A 329 -13.32 29.04 -21.38
N GLY A 330 -14.36 28.35 -21.86
CA GLY A 330 -15.10 27.36 -21.07
C GLY A 330 -14.40 26.01 -20.94
N GLU A 331 -14.56 25.32 -19.81
CA GLU A 331 -14.18 23.91 -19.68
C GLU A 331 -14.89 23.06 -20.75
N TRP A 332 -14.16 22.19 -21.43
CA TRP A 332 -14.75 21.25 -22.38
C TRP A 332 -15.81 20.40 -21.67
N PRO A 333 -17.04 20.31 -22.19
CA PRO A 333 -18.03 19.39 -21.66
C PRO A 333 -17.51 17.95 -21.80
N SER A 334 -17.69 17.16 -20.74
CA SER A 334 -17.31 15.74 -20.72
C SER A 334 -18.04 15.00 -21.83
N PHE A 335 -17.28 14.48 -22.81
CA PHE A 335 -17.85 13.74 -23.95
C PHE A 335 -18.68 12.55 -23.46
N ALA A 336 -18.21 11.90 -22.41
CA ALA A 336 -18.93 10.80 -21.79
C ALA A 336 -20.27 11.23 -21.17
N LYS A 337 -20.34 12.38 -20.49
CA LYS A 337 -21.62 12.92 -19.97
C LYS A 337 -22.60 13.23 -21.10
N MET A 338 -22.12 13.88 -22.15
CA MET A 338 -22.95 14.19 -23.32
C MET A 338 -23.50 12.92 -23.98
N LEU A 339 -22.66 11.89 -24.13
CA LEU A 339 -23.10 10.61 -24.69
C LEU A 339 -24.17 9.95 -23.80
N LEU A 340 -24.03 10.03 -22.47
CA LEU A 340 -25.04 9.53 -21.54
C LEU A 340 -26.37 10.29 -21.65
N GLU A 341 -26.34 11.60 -21.86
CA GLU A 341 -27.53 12.44 -22.09
C GLU A 341 -28.21 12.07 -23.42
N ASP A 342 -27.43 11.92 -24.49
CA ASP A 342 -27.95 11.48 -25.81
C ASP A 342 -28.59 10.09 -25.72
N ILE A 343 -27.98 9.17 -24.96
CA ILE A 343 -28.55 7.83 -24.73
C ILE A 343 -29.84 7.92 -23.92
N ALA A 344 -29.88 8.71 -22.84
CA ALA A 344 -31.10 8.90 -22.04
C ALA A 344 -32.24 9.48 -22.89
N LYS A 345 -31.94 10.42 -23.79
CA LYS A 345 -32.91 10.96 -24.74
C LYS A 345 -33.38 9.89 -25.73
N ALA A 346 -32.47 9.09 -26.29
CA ALA A 346 -32.83 8.00 -27.19
C ALA A 346 -33.73 6.96 -26.50
N GLU A 347 -33.44 6.60 -25.25
CA GLU A 347 -34.28 5.69 -24.45
C GLU A 347 -35.67 6.25 -24.18
N SER A 348 -35.80 7.55 -23.94
CA SER A 348 -37.11 8.19 -23.74
C SER A 348 -38.00 8.18 -24.99
N LEU A 349 -37.40 8.00 -26.17
CA LEU A 349 -38.09 7.96 -27.46
C LEU A 349 -38.36 6.52 -27.95
N LEU A 350 -37.82 5.52 -27.27
CA LEU A 350 -37.97 4.11 -27.63
C LEU A 350 -39.29 3.53 -27.12
N LYS A 351 -39.97 2.79 -28.00
CA LYS A 351 -41.14 1.99 -27.63
C LYS A 351 -40.73 0.88 -26.67
N GLU A 352 -41.63 0.47 -25.77
CA GLU A 352 -41.29 -0.53 -24.75
C GLU A 352 -40.91 -1.90 -25.32
N GLU A 353 -41.39 -2.19 -26.51
CA GLU A 353 -41.28 -3.50 -27.16
C GLU A 353 -39.94 -3.68 -27.91
N ASP A 354 -39.16 -2.61 -28.14
CA ASP A 354 -37.93 -2.67 -28.92
C ASP A 354 -36.72 -3.10 -28.05
N GLN A 355 -36.70 -4.39 -27.74
CA GLN A 355 -35.69 -5.01 -26.89
C GLN A 355 -34.28 -4.91 -27.51
N VAL A 356 -34.16 -5.02 -28.83
CA VAL A 356 -32.86 -4.98 -29.54
C VAL A 356 -32.22 -3.60 -29.42
N ALA A 357 -32.99 -2.54 -29.68
CA ALA A 357 -32.47 -1.18 -29.54
C ALA A 357 -32.14 -0.84 -28.08
N ARG A 358 -32.93 -1.32 -27.11
CA ARG A 358 -32.64 -1.18 -25.68
C ARG A 358 -31.34 -1.88 -25.28
N GLU A 359 -31.10 -3.09 -25.75
CA GLU A 359 -29.83 -3.80 -25.52
C GLU A 359 -28.63 -3.06 -26.14
N GLN A 360 -28.80 -2.48 -27.33
CA GLN A 360 -27.75 -1.67 -27.96
C GLN A 360 -27.47 -0.37 -27.17
N LEU A 361 -28.50 0.33 -26.72
CA LEU A 361 -28.34 1.53 -25.89
C LEU A 361 -27.72 1.20 -24.52
N ALA A 362 -28.08 0.08 -23.90
CA ALA A 362 -27.45 -0.39 -22.68
C ALA A 362 -25.94 -0.62 -22.85
N LYS A 363 -25.52 -1.27 -23.96
CA LYS A 363 -24.09 -1.43 -24.32
C LYS A 363 -23.40 -0.09 -24.52
N ARG A 364 -24.03 0.86 -25.22
CA ARG A 364 -23.49 2.21 -25.43
C ARG A 364 -23.38 2.99 -24.11
N ARG A 365 -24.36 2.86 -23.22
CA ARG A 365 -24.37 3.48 -21.87
C ARG A 365 -23.24 2.94 -21.03
N PHE A 366 -23.01 1.63 -21.08
CA PHE A 366 -21.90 0.99 -20.38
C PHE A 366 -20.55 1.56 -20.83
N VAL A 367 -20.31 1.61 -22.15
CA VAL A 367 -19.08 2.20 -22.70
C VAL A 367 -18.94 3.68 -22.31
N ALA A 368 -20.03 4.45 -22.40
CA ALA A 368 -20.04 5.85 -21.98
C ALA A 368 -19.69 6.02 -20.49
N ASN A 369 -20.20 5.15 -19.61
CA ASN A 369 -19.85 5.15 -18.20
C ASN A 369 -18.37 4.82 -17.96
N LEU A 370 -17.79 3.85 -18.69
CA LEU A 370 -16.35 3.58 -18.63
C LEU A 370 -15.52 4.78 -19.12
N MET A 371 -15.95 5.45 -20.19
CA MET A 371 -15.33 6.68 -20.66
C MET A 371 -15.41 7.79 -19.61
N LEU A 372 -16.54 7.94 -18.92
CA LEU A 372 -16.73 8.92 -17.87
C LEU A 372 -15.78 8.63 -16.70
N GLN A 373 -15.65 7.37 -16.30
CA GLN A 373 -14.67 6.97 -15.29
C GLN A 373 -13.24 7.31 -15.73
N LYS A 374 -12.86 6.99 -16.97
CA LYS A 374 -11.56 7.38 -17.52
C LYS A 374 -11.33 8.90 -17.50
N GLU A 375 -12.34 9.69 -17.86
CA GLU A 375 -12.26 11.15 -17.79
C GLU A 375 -12.09 11.66 -16.36
N ARG A 376 -12.80 11.08 -15.39
CA ARG A 376 -12.63 11.40 -13.96
C ARG A 376 -11.22 11.06 -13.46
N LEU A 377 -10.64 9.95 -13.92
CA LEU A 377 -9.27 9.55 -13.58
C LEU A 377 -8.22 10.46 -14.22
N ASN A 378 -8.47 10.95 -15.43
CA ASN A 378 -7.55 11.81 -16.17
C ASN A 378 -7.62 13.30 -15.78
N LYS A 379 -8.65 13.73 -15.03
CA LYS A 379 -8.64 15.03 -14.38
C LYS A 379 -7.49 15.03 -13.36
N ARG A 380 -6.30 15.44 -13.80
CA ARG A 380 -5.21 15.77 -12.89
C ARG A 380 -5.79 16.72 -11.84
N PRO A 381 -5.47 16.56 -10.54
CA PRO A 381 -5.68 17.67 -9.63
C PRO A 381 -4.97 18.85 -10.30
N VAL A 382 -5.75 19.87 -10.66
CA VAL A 382 -5.19 21.16 -11.07
C VAL A 382 -4.16 21.42 -9.99
N SER A 383 -2.89 21.54 -10.37
CA SER A 383 -1.90 22.09 -9.48
C SER A 383 -2.31 23.55 -9.31
N SER A 384 -3.37 23.79 -8.53
CA SER A 384 -3.55 25.05 -7.86
C SER A 384 -2.23 25.19 -7.14
N LYS A 385 -1.48 26.21 -7.55
CA LYS A 385 -0.62 26.93 -6.62
C LYS A 385 -1.36 26.86 -5.28
N LEU A 386 -0.80 26.11 -4.31
CA LEU A 386 -1.18 26.31 -2.93
C LEU A 386 -0.75 27.75 -2.67
N SER A 387 -1.63 28.69 -2.97
CA SER A 387 -1.58 30.02 -2.43
C SER A 387 -1.76 29.86 -0.94
N ASP A 388 -0.91 30.56 -0.21
CA ASP A 388 -0.90 30.67 1.23
C ASP A 388 -2.32 30.84 1.80
N ASP A 389 -2.85 29.81 2.44
CA ASP A 389 -3.90 29.98 3.44
C ASP A 389 -3.30 29.68 4.81
N GLN A 390 -3.35 30.71 5.65
CA GLN A 390 -2.91 30.72 7.04
C GLN A 390 -3.52 29.57 7.86
N PRO A 391 -2.84 29.12 8.93
CA PRO A 391 -3.39 28.13 9.84
C PRO A 391 -4.54 28.75 10.63
N SER A 392 -5.78 28.31 10.34
CA SER A 392 -6.90 28.52 11.26
C SER A 392 -6.85 27.44 12.34
N THR A 393 -6.60 27.90 13.56
CA THR A 393 -6.85 27.19 14.80
C THR A 393 -8.32 26.82 14.90
N THR A 394 -8.64 25.52 14.90
CA THR A 394 -9.80 25.02 15.66
C THR A 394 -9.66 23.53 15.98
N SER A 395 -9.20 23.28 17.20
CA SER A 395 -9.55 22.10 17.97
C SER A 395 -11.06 22.15 18.25
N SER A 396 -11.79 21.12 17.82
CA SER A 396 -13.15 20.82 18.30
C SER A 396 -13.41 19.33 18.02
N CYS A 397 -13.01 18.46 18.95
CA CYS A 397 -13.95 17.76 19.82
C CYS A 397 -15.20 17.27 19.09
N ILE A 398 -15.18 15.98 18.71
CA ILE A 398 -16.38 15.17 18.56
C ILE A 398 -16.99 15.10 19.97
N LYS A 399 -18.13 15.76 20.17
CA LYS A 399 -18.99 15.53 21.33
C LYS A 399 -19.58 14.13 21.20
N GLU A 400 -19.22 13.24 22.11
CA GLU A 400 -20.04 12.09 22.44
C GLU A 400 -21.32 12.59 23.13
N GLU A 401 -22.48 12.22 22.60
CA GLU A 401 -23.75 12.32 23.31
C GLU A 401 -23.81 11.23 24.39
N PRO A 402 -24.23 11.56 25.63
CA PRO A 402 -24.38 10.58 26.70
C PRO A 402 -25.67 9.75 26.50
N PRO A 403 -25.71 8.50 26.99
CA PRO A 403 -26.89 7.67 26.85
C PRO A 403 -28.03 8.21 27.75
N GLU A 404 -29.20 8.40 27.14
CA GLU A 404 -30.45 8.66 27.84
C GLU A 404 -30.74 7.55 28.85
N ALA A 405 -30.79 7.95 30.12
CA ALA A 405 -31.36 7.18 31.20
C ALA A 405 -32.86 6.99 30.93
N ARG A 406 -33.26 5.76 30.59
CA ARG A 406 -34.68 5.35 30.71
C ARG A 406 -35.01 5.12 32.17
N GLU A 407 -35.52 6.17 32.81
CA GLU A 407 -36.35 6.05 34.00
C GLU A 407 -37.63 5.28 33.63
N ARG A 408 -37.79 4.06 34.16
CA ARG A 408 -39.08 3.40 34.27
C ARG A 408 -39.64 3.73 35.65
N SER A 409 -40.73 4.48 35.66
CA SER A 409 -41.51 4.73 36.87
C SER A 409 -42.16 3.45 37.38
N THR A 410 -42.13 3.35 38.70
CA THR A 410 -42.85 2.46 39.61
C THR A 410 -44.32 2.23 39.27
N GLN A 411 -44.75 0.98 39.36
CA GLN A 411 -46.04 0.65 39.96
C GLN A 411 -45.91 -0.61 40.82
N ARG A 412 -46.38 -0.46 42.06
CA ARG A 412 -46.36 -1.41 43.17
C ARG A 412 -47.10 -2.70 42.83
N GLU A 413 -46.61 -3.82 43.36
CA GLU A 413 -47.45 -4.70 44.18
C GLU A 413 -46.61 -5.51 45.17
N HIS A 414 -47.14 -5.60 46.39
CA HIS A 414 -46.63 -6.34 47.53
C HIS A 414 -46.81 -7.85 47.34
N GLU A 415 -45.86 -8.67 47.79
CA GLU A 415 -46.04 -9.64 48.89
C GLU A 415 -44.82 -10.59 49.01
N LYS A 416 -44.41 -10.82 50.27
CA LYS A 416 -43.93 -12.08 50.91
C LYS A 416 -42.97 -13.01 50.15
N SER A 417 -42.03 -13.73 50.75
CA SER A 417 -41.50 -13.91 52.10
C SER A 417 -40.33 -14.91 51.96
N GLU A 418 -39.52 -15.00 53.00
CA GLU A 418 -38.34 -15.84 53.20
C GLU A 418 -38.52 -17.35 52.88
N GLU A 419 -37.46 -18.00 52.38
CA GLU A 419 -36.85 -19.26 52.88
C GLU A 419 -35.71 -19.69 51.92
N LYS A 420 -34.41 -19.72 52.28
CA LYS A 420 -33.66 -20.61 53.18
C LYS A 420 -33.51 -22.05 52.65
N VAL A 421 -32.24 -22.48 52.60
CA VAL A 421 -31.71 -23.85 52.83
C VAL A 421 -31.07 -24.62 51.66
N ALA A 422 -29.79 -24.95 51.91
CA ALA A 422 -29.01 -26.17 51.59
C ALA A 422 -28.39 -26.38 50.19
N MET A 423 -27.05 -26.28 50.16
CA MET A 423 -26.21 -27.35 49.61
C MET A 423 -26.31 -28.61 50.51
N PRO A 424 -25.94 -29.82 50.03
CA PRO A 424 -24.54 -30.24 50.22
C PRO A 424 -23.97 -31.21 49.15
N THR A 425 -22.64 -31.15 48.98
CA THR A 425 -21.61 -32.23 48.84
C THR A 425 -21.90 -33.50 48.00
N THR A 426 -20.98 -34.14 47.27
CA THR A 426 -19.59 -34.55 47.63
C THR A 426 -18.93 -35.29 46.43
N LYS A 427 -17.58 -35.14 46.29
CA LYS A 427 -16.50 -36.15 46.00
C LYS A 427 -16.71 -37.27 44.94
N SER A 428 -15.70 -37.86 44.31
CA SER A 428 -14.24 -37.72 44.06
C SER A 428 -13.83 -39.08 43.45
N SER A 429 -12.85 -39.16 42.55
CA SER A 429 -11.74 -40.15 42.57
C SER A 429 -11.12 -40.37 41.17
N GLU A 430 -9.89 -39.87 41.00
CA GLU A 430 -8.73 -40.55 40.36
C GLU A 430 -8.25 -41.73 41.27
N PRO A 431 -7.17 -42.53 41.01
CA PRO A 431 -6.01 -42.36 40.09
C PRO A 431 -5.40 -43.65 39.46
N SER A 432 -4.30 -43.50 38.68
CA SER A 432 -3.02 -44.28 38.65
C SER A 432 -2.36 -44.20 37.24
N GLU A 433 -1.20 -43.58 36.98
CA GLU A 433 0.23 -43.99 37.24
C GLU A 433 0.56 -45.37 36.61
N GLU A 434 1.58 -45.60 35.77
CA GLU A 434 3.07 -45.49 35.85
C GLU A 434 3.66 -45.76 34.41
N GLU A 435 4.68 -45.06 33.86
CA GLU A 435 6.16 -45.11 34.00
C GLU A 435 6.96 -46.03 33.01
N SER A 436 8.27 -45.70 32.90
CA SER A 436 9.42 -46.24 32.12
C SER A 436 9.62 -45.61 30.72
N GLU A 437 10.65 -44.82 30.40
CA GLU A 437 12.14 -44.80 30.58
C GLU A 437 12.98 -45.60 29.56
N ALA A 438 14.11 -44.96 29.19
CA ALA A 438 15.37 -45.50 28.66
C ALA A 438 15.43 -45.91 27.17
N GLU A 439 16.51 -45.74 26.38
CA GLU A 439 17.78 -44.99 26.39
C GLU A 439 18.55 -45.41 25.10
N SER A 440 19.77 -44.87 24.88
CA SER A 440 20.85 -45.24 23.91
C SER A 440 20.77 -44.66 22.49
N GLU A 441 21.67 -43.74 22.07
CA GLU A 441 23.11 -43.89 21.71
C GLU A 441 23.28 -44.83 20.48
N SER A 442 24.04 -44.54 19.42
CA SER A 442 25.44 -44.07 19.28
C SER A 442 25.72 -43.77 17.77
N GLU A 443 26.47 -42.73 17.40
CA GLU A 443 27.88 -42.73 16.92
C GLU A 443 28.19 -43.21 15.48
N GLY A 444 29.21 -42.55 14.88
CA GLY A 444 29.99 -42.97 13.71
C GLY A 444 29.92 -41.97 12.54
N GLU A 445 30.85 -40.99 12.38
CA GLU A 445 32.22 -41.14 11.80
C GLU A 445 32.24 -41.88 10.46
N ALA A 446 33.03 -41.56 9.43
CA ALA A 446 33.96 -40.49 9.08
C ALA A 446 34.36 -40.76 7.59
N GLU A 447 35.05 -39.81 6.96
CA GLU A 447 36.04 -40.04 5.88
C GLU A 447 35.54 -40.60 4.52
N SER A 448 36.12 -40.37 3.35
CA SER A 448 37.28 -39.59 2.88
C SER A 448 37.29 -39.69 1.34
N GLU A 449 37.72 -38.61 0.70
CA GLU A 449 38.64 -38.53 -0.46
C GLU A 449 38.47 -39.31 -1.78
N SER A 450 39.15 -38.72 -2.77
CA SER A 450 39.57 -39.22 -4.09
C SER A 450 38.55 -39.08 -5.23
N GLU A 451 38.91 -38.71 -6.46
CA GLU A 451 40.17 -38.26 -7.07
C GLU A 451 39.84 -37.79 -8.51
N ALA A 452 40.73 -36.94 -9.04
CA ALA A 452 41.22 -36.89 -10.41
C ALA A 452 40.26 -36.94 -11.63
N GLY A 453 40.44 -35.96 -12.53
CA GLY A 453 39.93 -36.01 -13.90
C GLY A 453 40.27 -34.75 -14.68
N SER A 454 41.47 -34.75 -15.25
CA SER A 454 42.19 -33.73 -16.01
C SER A 454 41.66 -33.45 -17.43
N GLU A 455 42.32 -32.47 -18.07
CA GLU A 455 42.40 -32.14 -19.51
C GLU A 455 41.38 -31.09 -20.01
N SER A 456 41.71 -29.84 -20.39
CA SER A 456 42.80 -29.19 -21.14
C SER A 456 42.39 -28.79 -22.56
N GLU A 457 42.59 -27.50 -22.81
CA GLU A 457 42.95 -26.84 -24.08
C GLU A 457 41.96 -26.70 -25.24
N SER A 458 41.74 -25.42 -25.59
CA SER A 458 41.84 -24.78 -26.93
C SER A 458 40.77 -23.68 -27.03
N GLU A 459 40.96 -22.52 -27.62
CA GLU A 459 42.08 -21.82 -28.23
C GLU A 459 41.64 -20.35 -28.26
N ALA A 460 42.61 -19.44 -28.17
CA ALA A 460 42.40 -18.03 -28.45
C ALA A 460 42.36 -17.81 -29.96
N GLU A 461 41.48 -16.95 -30.48
CA GLU A 461 41.93 -15.89 -31.37
C GLU A 461 40.90 -14.76 -31.53
N SER A 462 41.44 -13.57 -31.36
CA SER A 462 40.86 -12.25 -31.54
C SER A 462 40.64 -11.91 -33.00
N GLN A 463 39.49 -11.31 -33.34
CA GLN A 463 39.46 -10.28 -34.38
C GLN A 463 38.58 -9.10 -33.95
N SER A 464 39.26 -7.96 -33.84
CA SER A 464 38.75 -6.61 -33.71
C SER A 464 38.04 -6.18 -34.99
N GLU A 465 36.93 -5.44 -34.87
CA GLU A 465 36.65 -4.36 -35.82
C GLU A 465 35.89 -3.22 -35.16
N ASN A 466 36.44 -2.03 -35.36
CA ASN A 466 35.97 -0.74 -34.89
C ASN A 466 34.68 -0.33 -35.62
N GLY A 467 33.72 0.22 -34.86
CA GLY A 467 32.50 0.81 -35.40
C GLY A 467 31.99 1.97 -34.54
N SER A 468 32.69 3.10 -34.60
CA SER A 468 32.16 4.41 -34.22
C SER A 468 30.92 4.74 -35.08
N PHE A 469 29.84 5.28 -34.50
CA PHE A 469 29.26 6.58 -34.89
C PHE A 469 27.95 6.93 -34.17
N LYS A 470 27.92 8.20 -33.72
CA LYS A 470 26.82 9.19 -33.66
C LYS A 470 25.62 9.03 -32.72
N SER A 471 25.74 9.80 -31.64
CA SER A 471 24.81 10.88 -31.23
C SER A 471 23.94 11.44 -32.37
N ILE A 472 22.62 11.47 -32.15
CA ILE A 472 21.70 12.49 -32.69
C ILE A 472 20.72 12.89 -31.57
N ARG A 473 20.62 14.22 -31.46
CA ARG A 473 19.82 15.13 -30.60
C ARG A 473 18.50 14.65 -30.03
#